data_AF-A0A9N8VJV8-F1
#
_entry.id   AF-A0A9N8VJV8-F1
#
_cell.length_a   1.000
_cell.length_b   1.000
_cell.length_c   1.000
_cell.angle_alpha   90.00
_cell.angle_beta   90.00
_cell.angle_gamma   90.00
#
_symmetry.space_group_name_H-M   'P 1'
#
loop_
_entity.id
_entity.type
_entity.pdbx_description
1 polymer ?
#
loop_
_entity_poly.entity_id
_entity_poly.type
_entity_poly.pdbx_seq_one_letter_code
_entity_poly.pdbx_strand_id
1 'polypeptide(L)'
;MLYPRQDKERETLLYACRNCEYQEGSENSLVYRNDIDPPDSEQTQIISDLAADPTLPRTEKLCPQCGHNEAVFFESHSRRADAKMTLYYVCADTTCGYRWTDNPEHAQNTQSQNDDEDSLEF
;
A
#
# COMPACT_ATOMS: atom_id res chain seq x y z
N MET A 1 -5.61 -14.33 17.71
CA MET A 1 -6.19 -14.71 16.40
C MET A 1 -7.58 -15.27 16.64
N LEU A 2 -8.59 -14.63 16.07
CA LEU A 2 -9.98 -15.06 16.16
C LEU A 2 -10.34 -15.93 14.96
N TYR A 3 -11.36 -16.75 15.10
CA TYR A 3 -11.79 -17.70 14.08
C TYR A 3 -13.24 -17.44 13.67
N PRO A 4 -13.56 -17.54 12.37
CA PRO A 4 -14.92 -17.32 11.88
C PRO A 4 -15.88 -18.37 12.46
N ARG A 5 -17.01 -17.89 12.98
CA ARG A 5 -18.09 -18.70 13.56
C ARG A 5 -19.44 -18.11 13.13
N GLN A 6 -20.38 -18.96 12.75
CA GLN A 6 -21.74 -18.54 12.39
C GLN A 6 -22.63 -18.45 13.64
N ASP A 7 -23.34 -17.34 13.81
CA ASP A 7 -24.52 -17.24 14.68
C ASP A 7 -25.75 -17.71 13.88
N LYS A 8 -26.39 -18.80 14.33
CA LYS A 8 -27.53 -19.40 13.61
C LYS A 8 -28.85 -18.68 13.87
N GLU A 9 -28.97 -17.93 14.97
CA GLU A 9 -30.23 -17.25 15.31
C GLU A 9 -30.33 -15.92 14.58
N ARG A 10 -29.20 -15.21 14.47
CA ARG A 10 -29.11 -13.90 13.82
C ARG A 10 -28.66 -13.98 12.36
N GLU A 11 -28.21 -15.16 11.92
CA GLU A 11 -27.64 -15.41 10.59
C GLU A 11 -26.44 -14.52 10.26
N THR A 12 -25.67 -14.14 11.28
CA THR A 12 -24.50 -13.25 11.16
C THR A 12 -23.18 -13.98 11.33
N LEU A 13 -22.12 -13.46 10.71
CA LEU A 13 -20.74 -13.90 10.92
C LEU A 13 -20.17 -13.27 12.20
N LEU A 14 -19.57 -14.10 13.04
CA LEU A 14 -18.83 -13.72 14.25
C LEU A 14 -17.36 -14.16 14.14
N TYR A 15 -16.49 -13.49 14.88
CA TYR A 15 -15.12 -13.92 15.13
C TYR A 15 -14.97 -14.31 16.60
N ALA A 16 -14.59 -15.57 16.86
CA ALA A 16 -14.50 -16.13 18.21
C ALA A 16 -13.10 -16.63 18.54
N CYS A 17 -12.69 -16.45 19.80
CA CYS A 17 -11.44 -17.01 20.31
C CYS A 17 -11.59 -18.53 20.55
N ARG A 18 -10.51 -19.30 20.32
CA ARG A 18 -10.47 -20.74 20.68
C ARG A 18 -10.05 -21.01 22.12
N ASN A 19 -9.44 -20.02 22.77
CA ASN A 19 -8.78 -20.19 24.07
C ASN A 19 -9.58 -19.58 25.24
N CYS A 20 -10.61 -18.79 24.95
CA CYS A 20 -11.50 -18.17 25.93
C CYS A 20 -12.89 -17.92 25.30
N GLU A 21 -13.82 -17.34 26.07
CA GLU A 21 -15.20 -17.08 25.67
C GLU A 21 -15.40 -15.77 24.88
N TYR A 22 -14.32 -15.12 24.46
CA TYR A 22 -14.38 -13.87 23.70
C TYR A 22 -14.93 -14.10 22.28
N GLN A 23 -15.86 -13.23 21.87
CA GLN A 23 -16.51 -13.25 20.56
C GLN A 23 -16.96 -11.83 20.17
N GLU A 24 -16.82 -11.50 18.89
CA GLU A 24 -17.19 -10.20 18.31
C GLU A 24 -17.95 -10.38 16.99
N GLY A 25 -18.75 -9.37 16.63
CA GLY A 25 -19.46 -9.33 15.35
C GLY A 25 -18.52 -8.98 14.20
N SER A 26 -18.73 -9.59 13.03
CA SER A 26 -17.96 -9.21 11.84
C SER A 26 -18.57 -8.00 11.13
N GLU A 27 -17.75 -7.01 10.80
CA GLU A 27 -18.15 -5.87 9.97
C GLU A 27 -18.27 -6.22 8.48
N ASN A 28 -17.52 -7.24 8.03
CA ASN A 28 -17.49 -7.70 6.63
C ASN A 28 -17.69 -9.22 6.54
N SER A 29 -18.44 -9.69 5.55
CA SER A 29 -18.64 -11.12 5.30
C SER A 29 -17.46 -11.83 4.61
N LEU A 30 -16.40 -11.09 4.24
CA LEU A 30 -15.21 -11.66 3.59
C LEU A 30 -14.28 -12.37 4.60
N VAL A 31 -14.38 -13.70 4.66
CA VAL A 31 -13.54 -14.53 5.55
C VAL A 31 -12.17 -14.84 4.95
N TYR A 32 -12.11 -15.00 3.63
CA TYR A 32 -10.89 -15.39 2.93
C TYR A 32 -10.89 -14.80 1.52
N ARG A 33 -9.72 -14.31 1.12
CA ARG A 33 -9.45 -13.86 -0.25
C ARG A 33 -8.17 -14.51 -0.73
N ASN A 34 -8.22 -15.10 -1.92
CA ASN A 34 -7.05 -15.61 -2.61
C ASN A 34 -6.70 -14.66 -3.76
N ASP A 35 -5.74 -13.78 -3.53
CA ASP A 35 -5.23 -12.89 -4.56
C ASP A 35 -4.08 -13.61 -5.30
N ILE A 36 -4.34 -14.07 -6.52
CA ILE A 36 -3.38 -14.80 -7.36
C ILE A 36 -2.30 -13.84 -7.89
N ASP A 37 -2.76 -12.68 -8.35
CA ASP A 37 -1.93 -11.59 -8.82
C ASP A 37 -2.29 -10.34 -8.01
N PRO A 38 -1.84 -10.25 -6.74
CA PRO A 38 -2.00 -9.01 -6.02
C PRO A 38 -1.36 -7.87 -6.83
N PRO A 39 -1.96 -6.67 -6.84
CA PRO A 39 -1.29 -5.52 -7.43
C PRO A 39 0.10 -5.41 -6.80
N ASP A 40 1.11 -4.98 -7.57
CA ASP A 40 2.47 -4.81 -7.07
C ASP A 40 2.44 -3.85 -5.88
N SER A 41 2.28 -4.41 -4.68
CA SER A 41 2.36 -3.72 -3.40
C SER A 41 3.80 -3.29 -3.14
N GLU A 42 4.72 -3.46 -4.09
CA GLU A 42 6.08 -2.93 -4.02
C GLU A 42 6.12 -1.41 -3.92
N GLN A 43 5.01 -0.72 -4.26
CA GLN A 43 4.83 0.70 -3.96
C GLN A 43 4.75 1.00 -2.44
N THR A 44 4.54 0.02 -1.56
CA THR A 44 4.44 0.25 -0.10
C THR A 44 5.77 0.25 0.64
N GLN A 45 6.91 0.08 -0.03
CA GLN A 45 8.18 0.45 0.57
C GLN A 45 8.33 1.97 0.53
N ILE A 46 7.67 2.63 1.49
CA ILE A 46 7.87 4.04 1.81
C ILE A 46 9.27 4.18 2.41
N ILE A 47 10.29 4.11 1.56
CA ILE A 47 11.64 4.53 1.93
C ILE A 47 11.62 6.04 1.76
N SER A 48 11.47 6.78 2.86
CA SER A 48 11.51 8.25 2.89
C SER A 48 12.83 8.81 2.38
N ASP A 49 13.87 7.98 2.37
CA ASP A 49 15.25 8.39 2.20
C ASP A 49 15.80 8.13 0.79
N LEU A 50 14.96 7.75 -0.18
CA LEU A 50 15.39 7.49 -1.57
C LEU A 50 16.01 8.73 -2.21
N ALA A 51 15.52 9.93 -1.85
CA ALA A 51 16.09 11.19 -2.32
C ALA A 51 17.47 11.50 -1.71
N ALA A 52 17.83 10.89 -0.59
CA ALA A 52 19.13 11.07 0.09
C ALA A 52 20.14 9.99 -0.28
N ASP A 53 19.70 8.86 -0.83
CA ASP A 53 20.57 7.74 -1.18
C ASP A 53 21.47 8.09 -2.39
N PRO A 54 22.80 8.18 -2.22
CA PRO A 54 23.73 8.49 -3.31
C PRO A 54 23.96 7.30 -4.25
N THR A 55 23.51 6.09 -3.89
CA THR A 55 23.67 4.88 -4.71
C THR A 55 22.59 4.75 -5.77
N LEU A 56 21.48 5.49 -5.63
CA LEU A 56 20.39 5.46 -6.59
C LEU A 56 20.66 6.41 -7.77
N PRO A 57 20.32 5.99 -9.00
CA PRO A 57 20.52 6.80 -10.18
C PRO A 57 19.51 7.96 -10.23
N ARG A 58 19.95 9.08 -10.80
CA ARG A 58 19.18 10.31 -10.93
C ARG A 58 18.98 10.69 -12.38
N THR A 59 17.87 11.36 -12.67
CA THR A 59 17.51 11.82 -14.01
C THR A 59 16.89 13.20 -13.97
N GLU A 60 17.03 13.93 -15.07
CA GLU A 60 16.42 15.25 -15.27
C GLU A 60 14.95 15.07 -15.71
N LYS A 61 14.06 14.88 -14.74
CA LYS A 61 12.60 14.77 -14.94
C LYS A 61 11.88 15.77 -14.06
N LEU A 62 10.92 16.49 -14.67
CA LEU A 62 10.09 17.45 -13.97
C LEU A 62 9.08 16.74 -13.05
N CYS A 63 9.12 17.05 -11.76
CA CYS A 63 8.13 16.62 -10.79
C CYS A 63 6.78 17.30 -11.07
N PRO A 64 5.68 16.56 -11.26
CA PRO A 64 4.37 17.14 -11.56
C PRO A 64 3.71 17.83 -10.36
N GLN A 65 4.23 17.66 -9.13
CA GLN A 65 3.70 18.31 -7.93
C GLN A 65 4.41 19.64 -7.61
N CYS A 66 5.74 19.66 -7.59
CA CYS A 66 6.51 20.86 -7.19
C CYS A 66 7.28 21.55 -8.34
N GLY A 67 7.36 20.93 -9.52
CA GLY A 67 8.11 21.48 -10.66
C GLY A 67 9.63 21.40 -10.52
N HIS A 68 10.16 20.65 -9.55
CA HIS A 68 11.60 20.38 -9.46
C HIS A 68 12.07 19.50 -10.62
N ASN A 69 13.24 19.78 -11.21
CA ASN A 69 13.71 19.15 -12.45
C ASN A 69 14.55 17.88 -12.24
N GLU A 70 14.67 17.38 -11.01
CA GLU A 70 15.48 16.21 -10.70
C GLU A 70 14.62 15.14 -10.01
N ALA A 71 14.79 13.90 -10.46
CA ALA A 71 14.11 12.74 -9.90
C ALA A 71 15.09 11.57 -9.72
N VAL A 72 14.94 10.86 -8.61
CA VAL A 72 15.56 9.54 -8.40
C VAL A 72 14.64 8.50 -9.02
N PHE A 73 15.20 7.48 -9.67
CA PHE A 73 14.40 6.40 -10.25
C PHE A 73 14.90 5.02 -9.85
N PHE A 74 13.99 4.05 -9.82
CA PHE A 74 14.27 2.66 -9.53
C PHE A 74 13.25 1.73 -10.20
N GLU A 75 13.59 0.46 -10.30
CA GLU A 75 12.71 -0.60 -10.80
C GLU A 75 12.10 -1.40 -9.64
N SER A 76 10.97 -2.06 -9.88
CA SER A 76 10.38 -3.05 -8.96
C SER A 76 11.39 -4.15 -8.62
N HIS A 77 11.50 -4.55 -7.36
CA HIS A 77 12.30 -5.71 -6.95
C HIS A 77 11.59 -7.05 -7.21
N SER A 78 10.39 -7.01 -7.79
CA SER A 78 9.56 -8.16 -8.09
C SER A 78 10.31 -9.15 -8.97
N ARG A 79 10.49 -10.36 -8.44
CA ARG A 79 11.11 -11.49 -9.15
C ARG A 79 10.10 -12.33 -9.93
N ARG A 80 8.84 -11.87 -10.03
CA ARG A 80 7.82 -12.60 -10.78
C ARG A 80 8.16 -12.55 -12.26
N ALA A 81 7.87 -13.65 -12.98
CA ALA A 81 8.21 -13.74 -14.41
C ALA A 81 7.38 -12.76 -15.28
N ASP A 82 6.22 -12.34 -14.77
CA ASP A 82 5.31 -11.36 -15.34
C ASP A 82 5.56 -9.92 -14.84
N ALA A 83 6.57 -9.70 -13.99
CA ALA A 83 6.94 -8.37 -13.53
C ALA A 83 7.34 -7.48 -14.73
N LYS A 84 6.66 -6.34 -14.86
CA LYS A 84 6.97 -5.35 -15.91
C LYS A 84 8.23 -4.57 -15.50
N MET A 85 9.06 -4.19 -16.47
CA MET A 85 10.22 -3.30 -16.26
C MET A 85 9.77 -1.83 -16.12
N THR A 86 8.85 -1.59 -15.18
CA THR A 86 8.29 -0.26 -14.90
C THR A 86 9.28 0.52 -14.04
N LEU A 87 9.60 1.74 -14.48
CA LEU A 87 10.39 2.67 -13.68
C LEU A 87 9.47 3.49 -12.78
N TYR A 88 9.86 3.59 -11.51
CA TYR A 88 9.27 4.48 -10.54
C TYR A 88 10.19 5.67 -10.33
N TYR A 89 9.58 6.86 -10.22
CA TYR A 89 10.26 8.13 -10.01
C TYR A 89 9.87 8.70 -8.66
N VAL A 90 10.84 9.30 -7.98
CA VAL A 90 10.66 10.04 -6.74
C VAL A 90 11.33 11.40 -6.91
N CYS A 91 10.65 12.46 -6.49
CA CYS A 91 11.22 13.80 -6.54
C CYS A 91 12.50 13.85 -5.68
N ALA A 92 13.58 14.42 -6.22
CA ALA A 92 14.85 14.56 -5.51
C ALA A 92 14.79 15.61 -4.39
N ASP A 93 13.77 16.47 -4.39
CA ASP A 93 13.50 17.37 -3.28
C ASP A 93 12.91 16.59 -2.10
N THR A 94 13.68 16.52 -1.02
CA THR A 94 13.32 15.82 0.23
C THR A 94 12.07 16.40 0.89
N THR A 95 11.68 17.64 0.55
CA THR A 95 10.43 18.25 1.04
C THR A 95 9.21 17.84 0.23
N CYS A 96 9.38 17.50 -1.05
CA CYS A 96 8.29 17.11 -1.93
C CYS A 96 7.99 15.61 -1.83
N GLY A 97 9.01 14.76 -2.01
CA GLY A 97 8.87 13.30 -1.93
C GLY A 97 7.83 12.67 -2.88
N TYR A 98 7.29 13.44 -3.83
CA TYR A 98 6.22 12.97 -4.72
C TYR A 98 6.72 11.83 -5.61
N ARG A 99 5.87 10.82 -5.79
CA ARG A 99 6.20 9.58 -6.50
C ARG A 99 5.28 9.38 -7.69
N TRP A 100 5.84 9.00 -8.82
CA TRP A 100 5.07 8.75 -10.03
C TRP A 100 5.73 7.73 -10.94
N THR A 101 5.00 7.30 -11.96
CA THR A 101 5.50 6.44 -13.04
C THR A 101 4.96 6.96 -14.36
N ASP A 102 5.62 6.64 -15.47
CA ASP A 102 5.20 7.05 -16.82
C ASP A 102 3.98 6.23 -17.32
N ASN A 103 3.71 5.05 -16.75
CA ASN A 103 2.57 4.24 -17.16
C ASN A 103 1.31 4.57 -16.31
N PRO A 104 0.26 5.17 -16.90
CA PRO A 104 -0.94 5.58 -16.16
C PRO A 104 -1.73 4.41 -15.55
N GLU A 105 -1.55 3.18 -16.02
CA GLU A 105 -2.20 1.98 -15.45
C GLU A 105 -1.76 1.70 -13.99
N HIS A 106 -0.58 2.17 -13.58
CA HIS A 106 -0.01 1.93 -12.24
C HIS A 106 0.05 3.23 -11.41
N ALA A 107 -0.57 4.31 -11.89
CA ALA A 107 -0.66 5.59 -11.18
C ALA A 107 -1.77 5.62 -10.11
N GLN A 108 -2.58 4.56 -10.00
CA GLN A 108 -3.83 4.55 -9.23
C GLN A 108 -3.74 3.94 -7.84
N ASN A 109 -2.63 4.10 -7.10
CA ASN A 109 -2.70 3.83 -5.65
C ASN A 109 -1.74 4.62 -4.77
N THR A 110 -1.42 5.87 -5.14
CA THR A 110 -0.60 6.75 -4.30
C THR A 110 -1.38 7.52 -3.24
N GLN A 111 -2.71 7.32 -3.11
CA GLN A 111 -3.55 8.02 -2.13
C GLN A 111 -4.68 7.13 -1.59
N SER A 112 -4.40 6.39 -0.52
CA SER A 112 -5.38 6.12 0.54
C SER A 112 -4.69 5.43 1.72
N GLN A 113 -4.19 6.25 2.64
CA GLN A 113 -4.20 5.98 4.08
C GLN A 113 -3.78 7.28 4.78
N ASN A 114 -4.71 8.21 4.85
CA ASN A 114 -4.89 9.08 6.00
C ASN A 114 -6.37 9.00 6.37
N ASP A 115 -6.64 9.13 7.67
CA ASP A 115 -7.94 9.16 8.33
C ASP A 115 -8.44 7.79 8.82
N ASP A 116 -7.98 7.39 10.01
CA ASP A 116 -8.80 6.81 11.09
C ASP A 116 -7.97 6.72 12.40
N GLU A 117 -7.45 7.87 12.85
CA GLU A 117 -7.10 8.10 14.26
C GLU A 117 -7.91 9.30 14.76
N ASP A 118 -9.22 9.12 14.98
CA ASP A 118 -9.97 9.82 16.03
C ASP A 118 -11.34 9.18 16.20
N SER A 119 -11.63 8.72 17.42
CA SER A 119 -12.96 8.53 18.04
C SER A 119 -13.04 7.20 18.76
N LEU A 120 -12.68 7.17 20.05
CA LEU A 120 -13.47 6.57 21.13
C LEU A 120 -12.81 6.98 22.48
N GLU A 121 -12.98 8.26 22.84
CA GLU A 121 -13.23 8.59 24.24
C GLU A 121 -14.75 8.60 24.46
N PHE A 122 -15.15 8.04 25.60
CA PHE A 122 -16.48 7.79 26.18
C PHE A 122 -17.11 6.42 25.90
#